data_AF-A0A538E4I8-F1
#
_entry.id   AF-A0A538E4I8-F1
#
_cell.length_a   1.000
_cell.length_b   1.000
_cell.length_c   1.000
_cell.angle_alpha   90.00
_cell.angle_beta   90.00
_cell.angle_gamma   90.00
#
_symmetry.space_group_name_H-M   'P 1'
#
loop_
_entity.id
_entity.type
_entity.pdbx_description
1 polymer ?
#
loop_
_entity_poly.entity_id
_entity_poly.type
_entity_poly.pdbx_seq_one_letter_code
_entity_poly.pdbx_strand_id
1 'polypeptide(L)'
;MARCRAVRRREGCSSVTSAFVLTVASLLAPPTTAPPAWTLVHARTVLVTNDFGVTDASQPDNPDYDLVFTRGQAVALHAVGSARKGRWRQFAYDGIAHDEVTDTDVNVRFVLTALGRLLRFRGPPPDTTQPSFPIRATFYYAWYPEAWTRGSIYPYTLFHPSLDFYSADDAAVIREQVDAMRYAHLNAAIYSWWGVNGYPPTDERFWRYLAVSRATPFRWAIYYEPEGYGNPDPKQIRSDLEYIRDVYASQPAYLKVDGRFVVYVYGGAGDSCAMADRWREANLGIGAYIVLKAFGFDAYLHCAAKPDAWHLYSPTLPEFALPPSAFMISPGFDETRAATPALSRDLGRWKQDIADMVGYAAPWQLVLTFNEWPEGSSVESASEWQTPSGYGAYLDALHDGIP
;
A
#
# COMPACT_ATOMS: atom_id res chain seq x y z
N MET A 1 -15.03 -21.11 -11.65
CA MET A 1 -14.75 -20.45 -12.95
C MET A 1 -14.47 -18.98 -12.67
N ALA A 2 -13.19 -18.68 -12.46
CA ALA A 2 -12.72 -17.32 -12.17
C ALA A 2 -12.92 -16.44 -13.41
N ARG A 3 -13.63 -15.32 -13.25
CA ARG A 3 -13.77 -14.31 -14.30
C ARG A 3 -12.59 -13.34 -14.17
N CYS A 4 -11.63 -13.44 -15.08
CA CYS A 4 -10.69 -12.36 -15.35
C CYS A 4 -11.49 -11.12 -15.80
N ARG A 5 -11.60 -10.09 -14.95
CA ARG A 5 -11.99 -8.74 -15.38
C ARG A 5 -10.72 -8.03 -15.85
N ALA A 6 -10.61 -7.88 -17.17
CA ALA A 6 -9.54 -7.12 -17.81
C ALA A 6 -9.69 -5.63 -17.51
N VAL A 7 -8.65 -5.07 -16.87
CA VAL A 7 -8.38 -3.63 -16.83
C VAL A 7 -8.21 -3.16 -18.28
N ARG A 8 -9.08 -2.25 -18.74
CA ARG A 8 -8.99 -1.69 -20.09
C ARG A 8 -7.80 -0.75 -20.20
N ARG A 9 -6.70 -1.22 -20.76
CA ARG A 9 -5.74 -0.35 -21.46
C ARG A 9 -6.22 -0.11 -22.89
N ARG A 10 -6.16 1.15 -23.32
CA ARG A 10 -6.43 1.60 -24.70
C ARG A 10 -5.27 1.16 -25.59
N GLU A 11 -5.50 0.22 -26.51
CA GLU A 11 -4.61 0.03 -27.65
C GLU A 11 -5.40 -0.30 -28.94
N GLY A 12 -5.03 0.40 -30.02
CA GLY A 12 -4.85 -0.18 -31.35
C GLY A 12 -6.05 -0.76 -32.09
N CYS A 13 -6.71 0.07 -32.88
CA CYS A 13 -7.62 -0.35 -33.94
C CYS A 13 -6.85 -1.15 -35.02
N SER A 14 -7.24 -2.40 -35.28
CA SER A 14 -6.92 -3.09 -36.55
C SER A 14 -8.08 -3.99 -36.97
N SER A 15 -8.57 -3.74 -38.17
CA SER A 15 -9.76 -4.32 -38.77
C SER A 15 -9.46 -5.67 -39.43
N VAL A 16 -10.20 -6.71 -39.07
CA VAL A 16 -10.33 -7.94 -39.88
C VAL A 16 -11.82 -8.23 -40.07
N THR A 17 -12.26 -8.05 -41.31
CA THR A 17 -13.60 -8.39 -41.80
C THR A 17 -13.77 -9.90 -41.90
N SER A 18 -14.62 -10.48 -41.05
CA SER A 18 -15.17 -11.83 -41.23
C SER A 18 -16.65 -11.75 -41.56
N ALA A 19 -17.00 -12.26 -42.74
CA ALA A 19 -18.38 -12.35 -43.22
C ALA A 19 -19.16 -13.39 -42.41
N PHE A 20 -20.23 -12.96 -41.74
CA PHE A 20 -21.20 -13.84 -41.09
C PHE A 20 -22.39 -14.07 -42.02
N VAL A 21 -22.70 -15.35 -42.25
CA VAL A 21 -23.93 -15.82 -42.91
C VAL A 21 -25.10 -15.61 -41.94
N LEU A 22 -26.08 -14.81 -42.34
CA LEU A 22 -27.31 -14.58 -41.57
C LEU A 22 -28.31 -15.74 -41.78
N THR A 23 -28.50 -16.55 -40.75
CA THR A 23 -29.70 -17.38 -40.58
C THR A 23 -30.75 -16.58 -39.82
N VAL A 24 -31.85 -16.22 -40.50
CA VAL A 24 -32.98 -15.51 -39.89
C VAL A 24 -33.82 -16.51 -39.09
N ALA A 25 -33.63 -16.54 -37.77
CA ALA A 25 -34.56 -17.18 -36.84
C ALA A 25 -35.49 -16.11 -36.27
N SER A 26 -36.77 -16.16 -36.65
CA SER A 26 -37.84 -15.30 -36.13
C SER A 26 -38.13 -15.66 -34.66
N LEU A 27 -37.41 -15.05 -33.74
CA LEU A 27 -37.73 -15.09 -32.31
C LEU A 27 -38.76 -13.98 -32.02
N LEU A 28 -39.97 -14.40 -31.65
CA LEU A 28 -41.00 -13.55 -31.09
C LEU A 28 -40.41 -12.79 -29.90
N ALA A 29 -40.31 -11.46 -30.02
CA ALA A 29 -39.92 -10.60 -28.92
C ALA A 29 -40.96 -10.73 -27.78
N PRO A 30 -40.54 -10.94 -26.51
CA PRO A 30 -41.47 -10.89 -25.39
C PRO A 30 -42.11 -9.50 -25.32
N PRO A 31 -43.32 -9.38 -24.74
CA PRO A 31 -43.99 -8.09 -24.61
C PRO A 31 -43.06 -7.11 -23.90
N THR A 32 -42.81 -5.98 -24.56
CA THR A 32 -42.07 -4.84 -24.00
C THR A 32 -42.87 -4.28 -22.83
N THR A 33 -42.63 -4.85 -21.65
CA THR A 33 -43.04 -4.23 -20.40
C THR A 33 -42.42 -2.84 -20.39
N ALA A 34 -43.25 -1.80 -20.30
CA ALA A 34 -42.77 -0.45 -20.15
C ALA A 34 -41.75 -0.44 -19.00
N PRO A 35 -40.58 0.22 -19.16
CA PRO A 35 -39.57 0.22 -18.11
C PRO A 35 -40.23 0.65 -16.79
N PRO A 36 -39.95 -0.06 -15.69
CA PRO A 36 -40.62 0.18 -14.41
C PRO A 36 -40.58 1.67 -14.08
N ALA A 37 -41.70 2.18 -13.55
CA ALA A 37 -41.74 3.56 -13.07
C ALA A 37 -40.58 3.76 -12.10
N TRP A 38 -39.77 4.78 -12.34
CA TRP A 38 -38.56 5.01 -11.56
C TRP A 38 -38.93 5.61 -10.20
N THR A 39 -39.32 4.72 -9.28
CA THR A 39 -39.69 5.00 -7.89
C THR A 39 -38.47 4.95 -6.99
N LEU A 40 -38.61 5.43 -5.74
CA LEU A 40 -37.55 5.30 -4.74
C LEU A 40 -37.21 3.83 -4.43
N VAL A 41 -38.23 2.96 -4.37
CA VAL A 41 -38.02 1.53 -4.16
C VAL A 41 -37.17 0.94 -5.28
N HIS A 42 -37.52 1.23 -6.53
CA HIS A 42 -36.76 0.75 -7.68
C HIS A 42 -35.32 1.30 -7.70
N ALA A 43 -35.13 2.58 -7.40
CA ALA A 43 -33.80 3.19 -7.32
C ALA A 43 -32.92 2.54 -6.23
N ARG A 44 -33.50 2.22 -5.06
CA ARG A 44 -32.79 1.47 -4.01
C ARG A 44 -32.46 0.05 -4.43
N THR A 45 -33.35 -0.63 -5.15
CA THR A 45 -33.04 -1.95 -5.73
C THR A 45 -31.85 -1.85 -6.68
N VAL A 46 -31.86 -0.88 -7.61
CA VAL A 46 -30.74 -0.65 -8.54
C VAL A 46 -29.44 -0.39 -7.79
N LEU A 47 -29.46 0.40 -6.72
CA LEU A 47 -28.27 0.68 -5.92
C LEU A 47 -27.68 -0.57 -5.26
N VAL A 48 -28.50 -1.53 -4.83
CA VAL A 48 -28.06 -2.74 -4.11
C VAL A 48 -27.67 -3.88 -5.05
N THR A 49 -28.16 -3.89 -6.29
CA THR A 49 -27.97 -5.01 -7.22
C THR A 49 -26.90 -4.76 -8.29
N ASN A 50 -26.18 -3.64 -8.23
CA ASN A 50 -25.17 -3.28 -9.21
C ASN A 50 -23.90 -2.77 -8.52
N ASP A 51 -22.77 -2.98 -9.19
CA ASP A 51 -21.47 -2.41 -8.84
C ASP A 51 -21.33 -1.06 -9.56
N PHE A 52 -20.69 -0.08 -8.90
CA PHE A 52 -20.52 1.26 -9.45
C PHE A 52 -19.06 1.69 -9.44
N GLY A 53 -18.37 1.46 -10.56
CA GLY A 53 -17.07 2.06 -10.85
C GLY A 53 -17.18 3.57 -11.11
N VAL A 54 -16.45 4.38 -10.34
CA VAL A 54 -16.47 5.85 -10.47
C VAL A 54 -15.13 6.49 -10.07
N THR A 55 -14.71 7.50 -10.83
CA THR A 55 -13.57 8.36 -10.49
C THR A 55 -14.07 9.69 -9.93
N ASP A 56 -13.58 10.10 -8.75
CA ASP A 56 -13.86 11.43 -8.21
C ASP A 56 -12.92 12.49 -8.81
N ALA A 57 -13.22 12.91 -10.03
CA ALA A 57 -12.46 13.93 -10.75
C ALA A 57 -12.54 15.35 -10.15
N SER A 58 -13.15 15.52 -8.97
CA SER A 58 -13.13 16.79 -8.26
C SER A 58 -11.98 16.93 -7.27
N GLN A 59 -11.32 15.82 -6.93
CA GLN A 59 -10.19 15.81 -6.04
C GLN A 59 -8.89 15.82 -6.88
N PRO A 60 -7.82 16.49 -6.43
CA PRO A 60 -6.59 16.65 -7.22
C PRO A 60 -5.95 15.34 -7.68
N ASP A 61 -6.10 14.29 -6.90
CA ASP A 61 -5.54 12.95 -7.11
C ASP A 61 -6.49 12.00 -7.86
N ASN A 62 -7.71 12.43 -8.20
CA ASN A 62 -8.69 11.67 -8.98
C ASN A 62 -8.88 10.20 -8.51
N PRO A 63 -9.27 9.96 -7.25
CA PRO A 63 -9.39 8.60 -6.73
C PRO A 63 -10.49 7.80 -7.45
N ASP A 64 -10.18 6.55 -7.74
CA ASP A 64 -11.12 5.55 -8.28
C ASP A 64 -11.77 4.75 -7.15
N TYR A 65 -13.04 4.41 -7.33
CA TYR A 65 -13.84 3.59 -6.42
C TYR A 65 -14.60 2.53 -7.21
N ASP A 66 -14.84 1.37 -6.60
CA ASP A 66 -15.81 0.37 -7.07
C ASP A 66 -16.81 0.10 -5.95
N LEU A 67 -17.99 0.72 -6.05
CA LEU A 67 -18.91 0.82 -4.93
C LEU A 67 -20.01 -0.23 -5.00
N VAL A 68 -20.20 -0.92 -3.89
CA VAL A 68 -21.34 -1.81 -3.62
C VAL A 68 -22.10 -1.36 -2.38
N PHE A 69 -23.39 -1.67 -2.34
CA PHE A 69 -24.29 -1.19 -1.30
C PHE A 69 -25.13 -2.33 -0.72
N THR A 70 -25.18 -2.42 0.60
CA THR A 70 -26.13 -3.27 1.30
C THR A 70 -27.54 -2.67 1.28
N ARG A 71 -28.55 -3.50 1.56
CA ARG A 71 -29.94 -3.02 1.73
C ARG A 71 -30.07 -1.97 2.83
N GLY A 72 -29.26 -2.08 3.89
CA GLY A 72 -29.22 -1.10 4.98
C GLY A 72 -28.66 0.25 4.52
N GLN A 73 -27.54 0.23 3.81
CA GLN A 73 -26.90 1.44 3.25
C GLN A 73 -27.80 2.15 2.23
N ALA A 74 -28.58 1.42 1.44
CA ALA A 74 -29.49 2.00 0.44
C ALA A 74 -30.64 2.84 1.04
N VAL A 75 -30.90 2.75 2.35
CA VAL A 75 -31.90 3.58 3.03
C VAL A 75 -31.55 5.07 2.95
N ALA A 76 -30.26 5.42 2.90
CA ALA A 76 -29.80 6.81 2.76
C ALA A 76 -30.18 7.47 1.42
N LEU A 77 -30.52 6.66 0.41
CA LEU A 77 -31.00 7.16 -0.87
C LEU A 77 -32.40 7.77 -0.70
N HIS A 78 -32.59 9.00 -1.20
CA HIS A 78 -33.88 9.70 -1.18
C HIS A 78 -34.13 10.45 -2.49
N ALA A 79 -35.40 10.60 -2.86
CA ALA A 79 -35.78 11.21 -4.13
C ALA A 79 -35.64 12.74 -4.09
N VAL A 80 -35.19 13.35 -5.19
CA VAL A 80 -34.94 14.80 -5.28
C VAL A 80 -35.76 15.42 -6.40
N GLY A 81 -36.28 16.62 -6.17
CA GLY A 81 -37.07 17.39 -7.12
C GLY A 81 -38.57 17.09 -7.03
N SER A 82 -39.25 17.00 -8.17
CA SER A 82 -40.69 16.71 -8.23
C SER A 82 -40.98 15.51 -9.11
N ALA A 83 -41.84 14.62 -8.62
CA ALA A 83 -42.32 13.49 -9.40
C ALA A 83 -43.28 13.95 -10.51
N ARG A 84 -43.15 13.37 -11.72
CA ARG A 84 -44.16 13.50 -12.78
C ARG A 84 -44.83 12.16 -12.98
N LYS A 85 -46.15 12.09 -12.78
CA LYS A 85 -46.94 10.84 -12.84
C LYS A 85 -46.32 9.73 -11.97
N GLY A 86 -45.90 10.07 -10.75
CA GLY A 86 -45.27 9.14 -9.80
C GLY A 86 -43.84 8.71 -10.13
N ARG A 87 -43.21 9.28 -11.18
CA ARG A 87 -41.84 8.95 -11.60
C ARG A 87 -40.87 10.06 -11.20
N TRP A 88 -39.78 9.66 -10.54
CA TRP A 88 -38.68 10.53 -10.17
C TRP A 88 -37.55 10.40 -11.18
N ARG A 89 -36.73 11.46 -11.32
CA ARG A 89 -35.60 11.48 -12.27
C ARG A 89 -34.24 11.36 -11.59
N GLN A 90 -34.17 11.71 -10.30
CA GLN A 90 -32.93 11.85 -9.55
C GLN A 90 -33.16 11.47 -8.08
N PHE A 91 -32.13 10.88 -7.49
CA PHE A 91 -32.08 10.48 -6.10
C PHE A 91 -30.73 10.87 -5.53
N ALA A 92 -30.72 11.60 -4.43
CA ALA A 92 -29.49 11.93 -3.74
C ALA A 92 -29.15 10.82 -2.74
N TYR A 93 -27.86 10.55 -2.64
CA TYR A 93 -27.26 9.66 -1.68
C TYR A 93 -26.22 10.44 -0.87
N ASP A 94 -26.24 10.26 0.45
CA ASP A 94 -25.22 10.75 1.38
C ASP A 94 -25.15 9.70 2.50
N GLY A 95 -24.10 8.89 2.50
CA GLY A 95 -24.00 7.73 3.40
C GLY A 95 -22.83 6.82 3.09
N ILE A 96 -22.82 5.65 3.72
CA ILE A 96 -21.74 4.67 3.62
C ILE A 96 -21.94 3.76 2.40
N ALA A 97 -20.91 3.64 1.57
CA ALA A 97 -20.77 2.61 0.56
C ALA A 97 -19.58 1.72 0.91
N HIS A 98 -19.60 0.46 0.49
CA HIS A 98 -18.42 -0.38 0.54
C HIS A 98 -17.63 -0.21 -0.76
N ASP A 99 -16.35 0.12 -0.66
CA ASP A 99 -15.42 0.25 -1.80
C ASP A 99 -14.59 -1.03 -1.95
N GLU A 100 -14.85 -1.78 -3.02
CA GLU A 100 -14.15 -3.04 -3.32
C GLU A 100 -12.68 -2.82 -3.72
N VAL A 101 -12.29 -1.59 -4.10
CA VAL A 101 -10.90 -1.26 -4.45
C VAL A 101 -9.98 -1.34 -3.23
N THR A 102 -10.47 -0.86 -2.09
CA THR A 102 -9.72 -0.74 -0.83
C THR A 102 -10.26 -1.63 0.30
N ASP A 103 -11.29 -2.43 0.03
CA ASP A 103 -12.02 -3.24 1.03
C ASP A 103 -12.43 -2.40 2.26
N THR A 104 -13.00 -1.21 2.02
CA THR A 104 -13.32 -0.30 3.12
C THR A 104 -14.68 0.37 2.95
N ASP A 105 -15.32 0.65 4.07
CA ASP A 105 -16.56 1.40 4.12
C ASP A 105 -16.24 2.90 4.08
N VAL A 106 -16.69 3.57 3.01
CA VAL A 106 -16.44 5.00 2.75
C VAL A 106 -17.72 5.82 2.76
N ASN A 107 -17.65 7.02 3.35
CA ASN A 107 -18.73 8.01 3.20
C ASN A 107 -18.68 8.62 1.80
N VAL A 108 -19.76 8.49 1.04
CA VAL A 108 -19.88 9.00 -0.33
C VAL A 108 -21.13 9.83 -0.52
N ARG A 109 -21.06 10.77 -1.46
CA ARG A 109 -22.22 11.56 -1.91
C ARG A 109 -22.35 11.53 -3.41
N PHE A 110 -23.57 11.36 -3.91
CA PHE A 110 -23.84 11.40 -5.35
C PHE A 110 -25.33 11.61 -5.64
N VAL A 111 -25.63 11.81 -6.93
CA VAL A 111 -26.98 11.76 -7.47
C VAL A 111 -27.11 10.55 -8.41
N LEU A 112 -27.96 9.59 -8.05
CA LEU A 112 -28.36 8.49 -8.92
C LEU A 112 -29.45 8.97 -9.87
N THR A 113 -29.24 8.77 -11.17
CA THR A 113 -30.21 9.12 -12.21
C THR A 113 -31.16 7.98 -12.53
N ALA A 114 -32.28 8.31 -13.18
CA ALA A 114 -33.20 7.31 -13.74
C ALA A 114 -32.59 6.38 -14.81
N LEU A 115 -31.35 6.62 -15.22
CA LEU A 115 -30.59 5.76 -16.14
C LEU A 115 -29.60 4.86 -15.39
N GLY A 116 -29.64 4.82 -14.06
CA GLY A 116 -28.70 4.05 -13.24
C GLY A 116 -27.28 4.62 -13.18
N ARG A 117 -27.08 5.89 -13.58
CA ARG A 117 -25.76 6.55 -13.56
C ARG A 117 -25.58 7.40 -12.31
N LEU A 118 -24.38 7.37 -11.73
CA LEU A 118 -23.95 8.29 -10.68
C LEU A 118 -23.49 9.62 -11.30
N LEU A 119 -23.98 10.73 -10.75
CA LEU A 119 -23.55 12.09 -11.09
C LEU A 119 -23.08 12.81 -9.83
N ARG A 120 -22.18 13.79 -9.99
CA ARG A 120 -21.68 14.64 -8.88
C ARG A 120 -21.13 13.81 -7.72
N PHE A 121 -20.45 12.71 -8.05
CA PHE A 121 -19.85 11.83 -7.07
C PHE A 121 -18.80 12.59 -6.24
N ARG A 122 -18.77 12.30 -4.94
CA ARG A 122 -17.79 12.79 -3.97
C ARG A 122 -17.44 11.66 -3.02
N GLY A 123 -16.16 11.28 -3.00
CA GLY A 123 -15.59 10.40 -1.98
C GLY A 123 -15.03 11.18 -0.79
N PRO A 124 -14.46 10.51 0.23
CA PRO A 124 -13.76 11.17 1.32
C PRO A 124 -12.56 11.98 0.78
N PRO A 125 -12.25 13.17 1.35
CA PRO A 125 -11.02 13.89 1.03
C PRO A 125 -9.80 13.06 1.48
N PRO A 126 -8.63 13.22 0.83
CA PRO A 126 -7.43 12.55 1.28
C PRO A 126 -6.91 13.20 2.57
N ASP A 127 -6.20 12.42 3.37
CA ASP A 127 -5.35 12.96 4.42
C ASP A 127 -4.00 13.31 3.81
N THR A 128 -3.65 14.60 3.81
CA THR A 128 -2.39 15.11 3.24
C THR A 128 -1.36 15.49 4.29
N THR A 129 -1.59 15.12 5.57
CA THR A 129 -0.63 15.42 6.65
C THR A 129 0.71 14.72 6.40
N GLN A 130 1.80 15.18 6.99
CA GLN A 130 3.07 14.46 6.94
C GLN A 130 3.60 14.36 8.36
N PRO A 131 4.18 13.21 8.77
CA PRO A 131 4.78 13.10 10.08
C PRO A 131 6.02 13.99 10.16
N SER A 132 6.33 14.47 11.36
CA SER A 132 7.57 15.17 11.68
C SER A 132 8.53 14.23 12.40
N PHE A 133 9.82 14.56 12.42
CA PHE A 133 10.79 13.81 13.21
C PHE A 133 10.49 13.86 14.73
N PRO A 134 10.77 12.78 15.49
CA PRO A 134 11.21 11.48 14.99
C PRO A 134 10.10 10.75 14.20
N ILE A 135 10.44 10.25 13.02
CA ILE A 135 9.53 9.46 12.18
C ILE A 135 9.79 7.98 12.47
N ARG A 136 8.75 7.28 12.89
CA ARG A 136 8.77 5.84 13.16
C ARG A 136 8.30 5.09 11.94
N ALA A 137 9.12 4.20 11.43
CA ALA A 137 8.80 3.44 10.23
C ALA A 137 9.23 1.97 10.34
N THR A 138 8.70 1.13 9.47
CA THR A 138 9.06 -0.28 9.39
C THR A 138 9.33 -0.70 7.96
N PHE A 139 10.26 -1.64 7.75
CA PHE A 139 10.48 -2.25 6.44
C PHE A 139 9.33 -3.22 6.13
N TYR A 140 8.80 -3.13 4.91
CA TYR A 140 7.61 -3.84 4.48
C TYR A 140 7.82 -4.53 3.12
N TYR A 141 7.34 -5.77 3.01
CA TYR A 141 7.55 -6.62 1.84
C TYR A 141 6.21 -7.04 1.22
N ALA A 142 6.03 -6.69 -0.05
CA ALA A 142 4.82 -6.96 -0.83
C ALA A 142 5.01 -8.09 -1.87
N TRP A 143 5.91 -9.03 -1.58
CA TRP A 143 6.26 -10.14 -2.48
C TRP A 143 5.54 -11.43 -2.15
N TYR A 144 4.38 -11.33 -1.52
CA TYR A 144 3.50 -12.46 -1.26
C TYR A 144 2.42 -12.50 -2.34
N PRO A 145 2.11 -13.68 -2.92
CA PRO A 145 2.43 -15.01 -2.41
C PRO A 145 3.78 -15.60 -2.88
N GLU A 146 4.57 -14.88 -3.69
CA GLU A 146 5.81 -15.40 -4.29
C GLU A 146 6.82 -15.89 -3.25
N ALA A 147 6.90 -15.21 -2.11
CA ALA A 147 7.81 -15.55 -1.03
C ALA A 147 7.30 -16.68 -0.11
N TRP A 148 6.05 -17.12 -0.21
CA TRP A 148 5.58 -18.29 0.56
C TRP A 148 6.19 -19.60 0.08
N THR A 149 6.70 -19.65 -1.16
CA THR A 149 7.40 -20.84 -1.69
C THR A 149 8.78 -20.47 -2.19
N ARG A 150 9.85 -21.05 -1.62
CA ARG A 150 11.21 -20.92 -2.18
C ARG A 150 11.92 -22.26 -2.23
N GLY A 151 12.51 -22.59 -3.38
CA GLY A 151 13.26 -23.83 -3.57
C GLY A 151 12.47 -25.09 -3.18
N SER A 152 11.21 -25.17 -3.58
CA SER A 152 10.26 -26.28 -3.29
C SER A 152 9.84 -26.45 -1.82
N ILE A 153 10.12 -25.47 -0.95
CA ILE A 153 9.66 -25.45 0.44
C ILE A 153 8.44 -24.53 0.52
N TYR A 154 7.34 -25.02 1.07
CA TYR A 154 6.12 -24.27 1.37
C TYR A 154 5.54 -24.73 2.72
N PRO A 155 5.14 -23.80 3.61
CA PRO A 155 5.46 -22.37 3.55
C PRO A 155 6.96 -22.13 3.78
N TYR A 156 7.54 -21.10 3.16
CA TYR A 156 8.93 -20.66 3.40
C TYR A 156 8.96 -19.64 4.55
N THR A 157 8.57 -20.10 5.74
CA THR A 157 8.69 -19.37 7.00
C THR A 157 8.62 -20.37 8.16
N LEU A 158 9.19 -19.99 9.30
CA LEU A 158 9.09 -20.77 10.55
C LEU A 158 7.83 -20.44 11.37
N PHE A 159 7.11 -19.38 11.00
CA PHE A 159 6.01 -18.82 11.79
C PHE A 159 4.66 -18.89 11.06
N HIS A 160 3.56 -18.70 11.80
CA HIS A 160 2.20 -18.79 11.26
C HIS A 160 1.49 -17.44 11.36
N PRO A 161 1.53 -16.61 10.29
CA PRO A 161 0.86 -15.30 10.27
C PRO A 161 -0.61 -15.44 10.65
N SER A 162 -1.12 -14.52 11.46
CA SER A 162 -2.54 -14.51 11.87
C SER A 162 -3.48 -14.28 10.69
N LEU A 163 -2.99 -13.65 9.61
CA LEU A 163 -3.70 -13.46 8.33
C LEU A 163 -3.49 -14.63 7.35
N ASP A 164 -2.95 -15.76 7.81
CA ASP A 164 -2.58 -16.92 7.00
C ASP A 164 -1.54 -16.58 5.90
N PHE A 165 -1.27 -17.49 4.97
CA PHE A 165 -0.38 -17.26 3.82
C PHE A 165 -1.08 -16.41 2.75
N TYR A 166 -1.20 -15.11 3.07
CA TYR A 166 -1.95 -14.11 2.33
C TYR A 166 -1.36 -13.73 0.96
N SER A 167 -2.15 -13.03 0.15
CA SER A 167 -1.65 -12.33 -1.04
C SER A 167 -1.41 -10.85 -0.72
N ALA A 168 -0.28 -10.30 -1.14
CA ALA A 168 -0.01 -8.86 -1.07
C ALA A 168 -0.88 -8.02 -2.05
N ASP A 169 -1.71 -8.68 -2.85
CA ASP A 169 -2.74 -8.06 -3.68
C ASP A 169 -4.09 -7.90 -2.97
N ASP A 170 -4.31 -8.54 -1.83
CA ASP A 170 -5.60 -8.49 -1.15
C ASP A 170 -5.78 -7.17 -0.39
N ALA A 171 -6.79 -6.38 -0.77
CA ALA A 171 -7.07 -5.09 -0.15
C ALA A 171 -7.44 -5.23 1.34
N ALA A 172 -8.11 -6.31 1.73
CA ALA A 172 -8.46 -6.58 3.13
C ALA A 172 -7.18 -6.78 3.97
N VAL A 173 -6.24 -7.56 3.45
CA VAL A 173 -4.95 -7.82 4.10
C VAL A 173 -4.17 -6.52 4.26
N ILE A 174 -4.10 -5.71 3.20
CA ILE A 174 -3.39 -4.41 3.25
C ILE A 174 -4.04 -3.49 4.29
N ARG A 175 -5.37 -3.44 4.36
CA ARG A 175 -6.09 -2.64 5.36
C ARG A 175 -5.78 -3.09 6.78
N GLU A 176 -5.88 -4.39 7.07
CA GLU A 176 -5.55 -4.94 8.39
C GLU A 176 -4.09 -4.65 8.78
N GLN A 177 -3.16 -4.73 7.83
CA GLN A 177 -1.74 -4.44 8.09
C GLN A 177 -1.47 -2.95 8.30
N VAL A 178 -2.13 -2.05 7.56
CA VAL A 178 -2.07 -0.61 7.81
C VAL A 178 -2.63 -0.28 9.19
N ASP A 179 -3.75 -0.88 9.58
CA ASP A 179 -4.33 -0.67 10.91
C ASP A 179 -3.42 -1.23 12.01
N ALA A 180 -2.77 -2.39 11.80
CA ALA A 180 -1.79 -2.95 12.73
C ALA A 180 -0.55 -2.06 12.90
N MET A 181 -0.01 -1.49 11.82
CA MET A 181 1.12 -0.55 11.91
C MET A 181 0.73 0.76 12.59
N ARG A 182 -0.48 1.26 12.34
CA ARG A 182 -1.02 2.45 13.03
C ARG A 182 -1.28 2.18 14.51
N TYR A 183 -1.79 1.00 14.85
CA TYR A 183 -1.92 0.55 16.23
C TYR A 183 -0.58 0.59 16.95
N ALA A 184 0.48 0.09 16.33
CA ALA A 184 1.85 0.12 16.86
C ALA A 184 2.55 1.50 16.85
N HIS A 185 1.81 2.60 16.65
CA HIS A 185 2.33 3.98 16.58
C HIS A 185 3.43 4.20 15.52
N LEU A 186 3.42 3.41 14.45
CA LEU A 186 4.27 3.64 13.29
C LEU A 186 3.62 4.70 12.38
N ASN A 187 4.43 5.63 11.88
CA ASN A 187 3.98 6.69 11.00
C ASN A 187 4.01 6.28 9.53
N ALA A 188 4.94 5.40 9.17
CA ALA A 188 5.15 5.00 7.78
C ALA A 188 5.64 3.56 7.63
N ALA A 189 5.54 3.05 6.41
CA ALA A 189 6.21 1.83 5.97
C ALA A 189 7.15 2.10 4.79
N ILE A 190 8.27 1.39 4.78
CA ILE A 190 9.35 1.44 3.79
C ILE A 190 9.19 0.21 2.89
N TYR A 191 8.57 0.41 1.73
CA TYR A 191 8.06 -0.62 0.83
C TYR A 191 9.14 -1.16 -0.11
N SER A 192 9.52 -2.44 0.03
CA SER A 192 10.43 -3.15 -0.88
C SER A 192 9.93 -3.08 -2.33
N TRP A 193 10.69 -2.40 -3.20
CA TRP A 193 10.33 -2.11 -4.58
C TRP A 193 11.42 -2.58 -5.54
N TRP A 194 11.02 -3.39 -6.52
CA TRP A 194 11.93 -4.16 -7.39
C TRP A 194 12.15 -3.60 -8.80
N GLY A 195 11.86 -2.32 -9.01
CA GLY A 195 11.93 -1.72 -10.35
C GLY A 195 10.57 -1.67 -11.05
N VAL A 196 10.49 -0.83 -12.08
CA VAL A 196 9.33 -0.76 -12.97
C VAL A 196 9.14 -2.11 -13.67
N ASN A 197 7.97 -2.71 -13.53
CA ASN A 197 7.65 -4.09 -13.95
C ASN A 197 8.63 -5.15 -13.37
N GLY A 198 9.20 -4.90 -12.19
CA GLY A 198 10.13 -5.81 -11.52
C GLY A 198 9.48 -7.10 -11.04
N TYR A 199 10.31 -8.09 -10.68
CA TYR A 199 9.87 -9.31 -10.01
C TYR A 199 10.57 -9.44 -8.65
N PRO A 200 9.86 -9.73 -7.55
CA PRO A 200 8.39 -9.85 -7.41
C PRO A 200 7.63 -8.57 -7.84
N PRO A 201 6.34 -8.65 -8.23
CA PRO A 201 5.59 -7.60 -8.96
C PRO A 201 5.16 -6.43 -8.06
N THR A 202 6.09 -5.91 -7.27
CA THR A 202 5.90 -4.86 -6.26
C THR A 202 5.53 -3.51 -6.88
N ASP A 203 5.99 -3.19 -8.09
CA ASP A 203 5.54 -2.00 -8.84
C ASP A 203 4.02 -2.04 -9.13
N GLU A 204 3.51 -3.19 -9.60
CA GLU A 204 2.10 -3.35 -9.94
C GLU A 204 1.17 -3.31 -8.73
N ARG A 205 1.68 -3.63 -7.54
CA ARG A 205 0.92 -3.71 -6.29
C ARG A 205 0.83 -2.39 -5.55
N PHE A 206 1.85 -1.54 -5.67
CA PHE A 206 2.05 -0.43 -4.73
C PHE A 206 0.92 0.62 -4.72
N TRP A 207 0.24 0.83 -5.85
CA TRP A 207 -0.90 1.77 -5.92
C TRP A 207 -2.00 1.44 -4.89
N ARG A 208 -2.24 0.15 -4.61
CA ARG A 208 -3.29 -0.29 -3.68
C ARG A 208 -2.94 0.08 -2.24
N TYR A 209 -1.67 0.02 -1.86
CA TYR A 209 -1.17 0.45 -0.55
C TYR A 209 -1.40 1.96 -0.33
N LEU A 210 -1.12 2.77 -1.36
CA LEU A 210 -1.38 4.20 -1.35
C LEU A 210 -2.88 4.51 -1.28
N ALA A 211 -3.72 3.75 -2.00
CA ALA A 211 -5.17 3.91 -2.00
C ALA A 211 -5.80 3.57 -0.64
N VAL A 212 -5.44 2.43 -0.04
CA VAL A 212 -5.92 2.02 1.30
C VAL A 212 -5.53 3.05 2.37
N SER A 213 -4.32 3.63 2.27
CA SER A 213 -3.83 4.60 3.25
C SER A 213 -4.29 6.04 2.99
N ARG A 214 -4.98 6.30 1.87
CA ARG A 214 -5.26 7.64 1.33
C ARG A 214 -5.96 8.58 2.32
N ALA A 215 -6.91 8.07 3.08
CA ALA A 215 -7.69 8.84 4.05
C ALA A 215 -7.19 8.69 5.50
N THR A 216 -5.97 8.20 5.67
CA THR A 216 -5.33 7.98 6.98
C THR A 216 -4.06 8.82 7.09
N PRO A 217 -3.53 9.07 8.29
CA PRO A 217 -2.22 9.74 8.45
C PRO A 217 -1.02 8.81 8.15
N PHE A 218 -1.23 7.53 7.83
CA PHE A 218 -0.15 6.58 7.56
C PHE A 218 0.48 6.82 6.18
N ARG A 219 1.81 6.72 6.08
CA ARG A 219 2.55 7.04 4.85
C ARG A 219 3.39 5.87 4.33
N TRP A 220 3.72 5.92 3.05
CA TRP A 220 4.58 4.94 2.40
C TRP A 220 5.77 5.60 1.73
N ALA A 221 6.95 5.02 1.89
CA ALA A 221 8.16 5.38 1.15
C ALA A 221 8.65 4.17 0.35
N ILE A 222 9.33 4.42 -0.76
CA ILE A 222 9.96 3.33 -1.53
C ILE A 222 11.25 2.88 -0.85
N TYR A 223 11.49 1.57 -0.84
CA TYR A 223 12.78 0.94 -0.62
C TYR A 223 13.30 0.38 -1.94
N TYR A 224 14.24 1.09 -2.55
CA TYR A 224 14.79 0.78 -3.86
C TYR A 224 15.74 -0.42 -3.76
N GLU A 225 15.24 -1.61 -4.08
CA GLU A 225 16.00 -2.87 -4.09
C GLU A 225 17.05 -2.98 -5.19
N PRO A 226 16.86 -2.47 -6.43
CA PRO A 226 17.78 -2.74 -7.54
C PRO A 226 19.24 -2.32 -7.29
N GLU A 227 19.48 -1.36 -6.39
CA GLU A 227 20.83 -0.98 -5.97
C GLU A 227 21.56 -2.15 -5.29
N GLY A 228 20.89 -2.93 -4.43
CA GLY A 228 21.52 -4.02 -3.69
C GLY A 228 21.83 -5.27 -4.52
N TYR A 229 21.21 -5.41 -5.69
CA TYR A 229 21.36 -6.56 -6.59
C TYR A 229 22.08 -6.23 -7.89
N GLY A 230 22.43 -4.96 -8.11
CA GLY A 230 23.03 -4.46 -9.34
C GLY A 230 24.02 -3.33 -9.07
N ASN A 231 24.20 -2.48 -10.07
CA ASN A 231 24.97 -1.23 -9.95
C ASN A 231 24.37 -0.22 -10.95
N PRO A 232 23.15 0.27 -10.70
CA PRO A 232 22.41 1.08 -11.66
C PRO A 232 23.18 2.39 -11.91
N ASP A 233 23.32 2.77 -13.17
CA ASP A 233 23.98 4.03 -13.52
C ASP A 233 23.09 5.25 -13.16
N PRO A 234 23.64 6.47 -13.10
CA PRO A 234 22.87 7.67 -12.77
C PRO A 234 21.64 7.92 -13.66
N LYS A 235 21.65 7.46 -14.92
CA LYS A 235 20.51 7.63 -15.82
C LYS A 235 19.37 6.71 -15.44
N GLN A 236 19.67 5.45 -15.10
CA GLN A 236 18.68 4.51 -14.60
C GLN A 236 18.07 5.01 -13.29
N ILE A 237 18.91 5.40 -12.32
CA ILE A 237 18.43 5.95 -11.03
C ILE A 237 17.53 7.16 -11.26
N ARG A 238 17.94 8.09 -12.13
CA ARG A 238 17.13 9.28 -12.44
C ARG A 238 15.78 8.91 -13.04
N SER A 239 15.76 7.99 -14.02
CA SER A 239 14.52 7.53 -14.65
C SER A 239 13.57 6.92 -13.63
N ASP A 240 14.10 6.12 -12.69
CA ASP A 240 13.28 5.52 -11.64
C ASP A 240 12.81 6.54 -10.61
N LEU A 241 13.64 7.53 -10.26
CA LEU A 241 13.23 8.64 -9.39
C LEU A 241 12.13 9.49 -10.01
N GLU A 242 12.18 9.74 -11.32
CA GLU A 242 11.12 10.43 -12.07
C GLU A 242 9.83 9.60 -12.06
N TYR A 243 9.91 8.28 -12.29
CA TYR A 243 8.78 7.38 -12.20
C TYR A 243 8.16 7.37 -10.80
N ILE A 244 8.97 7.19 -9.75
CA ILE A 244 8.52 7.23 -8.35
C ILE A 244 7.84 8.56 -8.04
N ARG A 245 8.43 9.69 -8.46
CA ARG A 245 7.87 11.02 -8.25
C ARG A 245 6.48 11.14 -8.87
N ASP A 246 6.37 10.77 -10.14
CA ASP A 246 5.19 11.08 -10.95
C ASP A 246 4.04 10.09 -10.71
N VAL A 247 4.36 8.82 -10.45
CA VAL A 247 3.37 7.74 -10.27
C VAL A 247 2.96 7.59 -8.81
N TYR A 248 3.91 7.60 -7.87
CA TYR A 248 3.64 7.29 -6.47
C TYR A 248 3.65 8.53 -5.58
N ALA A 249 4.69 9.36 -5.67
CA ALA A 249 4.85 10.50 -4.77
C ALA A 249 3.89 11.66 -5.03
N SER A 250 3.19 11.62 -6.16
CA SER A 250 2.04 12.46 -6.47
C SER A 250 0.80 12.07 -5.65
N GLN A 251 0.74 10.85 -5.11
CA GLN A 251 -0.39 10.37 -4.31
C GLN A 251 -0.33 10.88 -2.85
N PRO A 252 -1.48 11.11 -2.19
CA PRO A 252 -1.53 11.70 -0.85
C PRO A 252 -0.81 10.90 0.23
N ALA A 253 -0.85 9.57 0.15
CA ALA A 253 -0.29 8.67 1.15
C ALA A 253 1.23 8.44 1.02
N TYR A 254 1.91 9.12 0.10
CA TYR A 254 3.36 9.00 -0.03
C TYR A 254 4.09 9.87 1.00
N LEU A 255 5.14 9.33 1.63
CA LEU A 255 5.92 9.99 2.66
C LEU A 255 6.78 11.11 2.08
N LYS A 256 6.71 12.29 2.69
CA LYS A 256 7.51 13.46 2.33
C LYS A 256 8.14 14.07 3.57
N VAL A 257 9.40 14.49 3.43
CA VAL A 257 10.13 15.29 4.43
C VAL A 257 10.48 16.62 3.77
N ASP A 258 10.07 17.73 4.37
CA ASP A 258 10.22 19.09 3.82
C ASP A 258 9.71 19.23 2.38
N GLY A 259 8.60 18.56 2.07
CA GLY A 259 7.98 18.53 0.74
C GLY A 259 8.67 17.64 -0.29
N ARG A 260 9.81 17.02 0.06
CA ARG A 260 10.54 16.08 -0.81
C ARG A 260 10.12 14.64 -0.57
N PHE A 261 9.93 13.88 -1.64
CA PHE A 261 9.48 12.49 -1.56
C PHE A 261 10.61 11.57 -1.08
N VAL A 262 10.33 10.73 -0.09
CA VAL A 262 11.34 9.90 0.57
C VAL A 262 11.60 8.62 -0.22
N VAL A 263 12.86 8.35 -0.52
CA VAL A 263 13.33 7.10 -1.14
C VAL A 263 14.44 6.52 -0.29
N TYR A 264 14.16 5.38 0.33
CA TYR A 264 15.16 4.51 0.92
C TYR A 264 15.81 3.68 -0.17
N VAL A 265 17.09 3.38 -0.03
CA VAL A 265 17.86 2.63 -1.02
C VAL A 265 18.51 1.45 -0.33
N TYR A 266 18.25 0.24 -0.81
CA TYR A 266 18.97 -0.94 -0.35
C TYR A 266 20.44 -0.87 -0.82
N GLY A 267 21.29 -1.76 -0.37
CA GLY A 267 22.69 -1.73 -0.77
C GLY A 267 23.36 -3.09 -0.69
N GLY A 268 24.30 -3.29 -1.60
CA GLY A 268 25.12 -4.47 -1.73
C GLY A 268 26.35 -4.41 -0.82
N ALA A 269 27.02 -5.56 -0.67
CA ALA A 269 28.27 -5.62 0.11
C ALA A 269 29.44 -4.87 -0.54
N GLY A 270 29.34 -4.56 -1.84
CA GLY A 270 30.36 -3.84 -2.61
C GLY A 270 30.19 -2.31 -2.64
N ASP A 271 29.19 -1.77 -1.94
CA ASP A 271 28.91 -0.34 -1.99
C ASP A 271 30.01 0.50 -1.35
N SER A 272 30.20 1.68 -1.94
CA SER A 272 31.23 2.63 -1.57
C SER A 272 30.73 4.05 -1.83
N CYS A 273 31.59 5.06 -1.67
CA CYS A 273 31.25 6.44 -1.99
C CYS A 273 30.77 6.64 -3.44
N ALA A 274 31.13 5.74 -4.36
CA ALA A 274 30.63 5.75 -5.72
C ALA A 274 29.08 5.61 -5.79
N MET A 275 28.46 4.85 -4.88
CA MET A 275 26.99 4.79 -4.77
C MET A 275 26.43 6.17 -4.43
N ALA A 276 26.97 6.81 -3.38
CA ALA A 276 26.52 8.14 -2.97
C ALA A 276 26.71 9.19 -4.08
N ASP A 277 27.81 9.11 -4.84
CA ASP A 277 28.03 10.00 -5.98
C ASP A 277 26.98 9.79 -7.10
N ARG A 278 26.67 8.54 -7.47
CA ARG A 278 25.64 8.22 -8.48
C ARG A 278 24.26 8.73 -8.07
N TRP A 279 23.86 8.48 -6.83
CA TRP A 279 22.57 8.91 -6.31
C TRP A 279 22.44 10.43 -6.20
N ARG A 280 23.52 11.11 -5.79
CA ARG A 280 23.56 12.59 -5.80
C ARG A 280 23.41 13.14 -7.21
N GLU A 281 24.14 12.60 -8.18
CA GLU A 281 24.07 13.02 -9.59
C GLU A 281 22.65 12.84 -10.15
N ALA A 282 22.07 11.65 -9.96
CA ALA A 282 20.73 11.32 -10.45
C ALA A 282 19.64 12.23 -9.85
N ASN A 283 19.76 12.61 -8.58
CA ASN A 283 18.76 13.41 -7.87
C ASN A 283 18.84 14.93 -8.16
N LEU A 284 19.85 15.41 -8.91
CA LEU A 284 19.96 16.84 -9.26
C LEU A 284 18.71 17.32 -9.99
N GLY A 285 17.95 18.24 -9.40
CA GLY A 285 16.72 18.79 -9.98
C GLY A 285 15.49 17.86 -9.92
N ILE A 286 15.61 16.66 -9.33
CA ILE A 286 14.47 15.78 -9.02
C ILE A 286 13.87 16.15 -7.65
N GLY A 287 14.72 16.36 -6.65
CA GLY A 287 14.29 16.79 -5.32
C GLY A 287 13.72 15.67 -4.44
N ALA A 288 14.19 14.44 -4.58
CA ALA A 288 13.94 13.36 -3.63
C ALA A 288 14.67 13.61 -2.29
N TYR A 289 14.13 13.08 -1.20
CA TYR A 289 14.82 12.89 0.08
C TYR A 289 15.42 11.48 0.08
N ILE A 290 16.74 11.36 -0.06
CA ILE A 290 17.41 10.08 -0.25
C ILE A 290 17.96 9.53 1.09
N VAL A 291 17.62 8.28 1.40
CA VAL A 291 18.18 7.53 2.54
C VAL A 291 18.97 6.34 2.03
N LEU A 292 20.30 6.43 2.04
CA LEU A 292 21.17 5.33 1.55
C LEU A 292 21.50 4.34 2.66
N LYS A 293 21.75 3.08 2.28
CA LYS A 293 22.35 2.09 3.18
C LYS A 293 23.78 2.51 3.55
N ALA A 294 24.11 2.47 4.84
CA ALA A 294 25.46 2.67 5.35
C ALA A 294 26.38 1.49 5.01
N PHE A 295 27.67 1.75 4.82
CA PHE A 295 28.69 0.75 4.47
C PHE A 295 30.05 1.04 5.13
N GLY A 296 30.87 -0.01 5.29
CA GLY A 296 32.26 0.11 5.73
C GLY A 296 32.46 0.66 7.14
N PHE A 297 31.61 0.25 8.10
CA PHE A 297 31.58 0.70 9.50
C PHE A 297 31.36 2.22 9.69
N ASP A 298 32.30 3.06 9.28
CA ASP A 298 32.23 4.52 9.25
C ASP A 298 32.61 5.13 7.89
N ALA A 299 33.03 4.32 6.91
CA ALA A 299 33.47 4.79 5.59
C ALA A 299 32.42 5.67 4.88
N TYR A 300 31.14 5.36 5.01
CA TYR A 300 30.03 6.17 4.48
C TYR A 300 30.02 7.62 5.01
N LEU A 301 30.51 7.86 6.25
CA LEU A 301 30.66 9.18 6.85
C LEU A 301 31.78 9.99 6.22
N HIS A 302 32.65 9.38 5.42
CA HIS A 302 33.79 10.06 4.76
C HIS A 302 33.56 10.35 3.27
N CYS A 303 32.42 9.95 2.71
CA CYS A 303 32.09 10.26 1.31
C CYS A 303 31.88 11.75 1.06
N ALA A 304 32.36 12.25 -0.08
CA ALA A 304 32.14 13.65 -0.49
C ALA A 304 30.66 13.92 -0.85
N ALA A 305 30.00 12.98 -1.53
CA ALA A 305 28.55 12.99 -1.65
C ALA A 305 27.90 12.53 -0.34
N LYS A 306 26.93 13.30 0.14
CA LYS A 306 26.08 12.95 1.29
C LYS A 306 24.63 12.84 0.83
N PRO A 307 23.94 11.73 1.12
CA PRO A 307 22.49 11.66 1.05
C PRO A 307 21.87 12.47 2.20
N ASP A 308 20.55 12.51 2.26
CA ASP A 308 19.83 13.23 3.32
C ASP A 308 19.84 12.47 4.65
N ALA A 309 19.91 11.14 4.60
CA ALA A 309 20.09 10.29 5.77
C ALA A 309 20.75 8.96 5.39
N TRP A 310 21.17 8.22 6.41
CA TRP A 310 21.68 6.86 6.28
C TRP A 310 20.82 5.88 7.09
N HIS A 311 20.63 4.67 6.57
CA HIS A 311 20.04 3.55 7.30
C HIS A 311 20.95 2.32 7.23
N LEU A 312 20.67 1.28 8.02
CA LEU A 312 21.30 -0.03 7.83
C LEU A 312 20.26 -1.11 8.04
N TYR A 313 20.15 -2.02 7.07
CA TYR A 313 19.37 -3.23 7.21
C TYR A 313 20.25 -4.32 7.82
N SER A 314 20.10 -4.58 9.12
CA SER A 314 20.85 -5.62 9.85
C SER A 314 19.99 -6.27 10.94
N PRO A 315 18.96 -7.05 10.56
CA PRO A 315 18.00 -7.64 11.51
C PRO A 315 18.62 -8.71 12.45
N THR A 316 19.89 -9.09 12.24
CA THR A 316 20.64 -10.01 13.12
C THR A 316 21.14 -9.34 14.41
N LEU A 317 21.05 -8.01 14.52
CA LEU A 317 21.34 -7.26 15.74
C LEU A 317 20.02 -6.85 16.42
N PRO A 318 19.93 -6.90 17.76
CA PRO A 318 18.71 -6.50 18.47
C PRO A 318 18.41 -5.00 18.27
N GLU A 319 19.45 -4.17 18.36
CA GLU A 319 19.40 -2.75 18.10
C GLU A 319 20.72 -2.24 17.53
N PHE A 320 20.67 -1.14 16.79
CA PHE A 320 21.86 -0.43 16.31
C PHE A 320 21.55 1.04 16.00
N ALA A 321 22.48 1.92 16.36
CA ALA A 321 22.40 3.35 16.09
C ALA A 321 23.31 3.77 14.94
N LEU A 322 22.80 4.61 14.04
CA LEU A 322 23.54 5.28 12.96
C LEU A 322 23.47 6.80 13.14
N PRO A 323 24.26 7.38 14.06
CA PRO A 323 24.28 8.82 14.24
C PRO A 323 24.74 9.54 12.96
N PRO A 324 24.12 10.69 12.60
CA PRO A 324 22.98 11.34 13.26
C PRO A 324 21.61 10.91 12.71
N SER A 325 21.53 9.86 11.89
CA SER A 325 20.39 9.57 11.01
C SER A 325 19.31 8.72 11.66
N ALA A 326 19.67 7.54 12.19
CA ALA A 326 18.70 6.50 12.47
C ALA A 326 19.03 5.69 13.73
N PHE A 327 18.01 5.07 14.30
CA PHE A 327 18.09 4.00 15.28
C PHE A 327 17.19 2.86 14.80
N MET A 328 17.69 1.63 14.83
CA MET A 328 17.00 0.47 14.31
C MET A 328 16.88 -0.61 15.37
N ILE A 329 15.73 -1.31 15.39
CA ILE A 329 15.47 -2.43 16.29
C ILE A 329 14.94 -3.64 15.52
N SER A 330 15.24 -4.85 16.01
CA SER A 330 14.79 -6.12 15.42
C SER A 330 14.24 -7.07 16.49
N PRO A 331 13.05 -7.69 16.27
CA PRO A 331 12.47 -8.60 17.24
C PRO A 331 13.21 -9.95 17.25
N GLY A 332 13.88 -10.31 16.15
CA GLY A 332 14.49 -11.61 15.92
C GLY A 332 14.97 -11.78 14.47
N PHE A 333 15.74 -12.83 14.24
CA PHE A 333 16.17 -13.27 12.91
C PHE A 333 16.39 -14.79 12.96
N ASP A 334 15.47 -15.52 12.33
CA ASP A 334 15.44 -16.97 12.30
C ASP A 334 15.07 -17.41 10.89
N GLU A 335 16.07 -17.40 10.01
CA GLU A 335 15.88 -17.73 8.60
C GLU A 335 15.51 -19.21 8.45
N THR A 336 14.55 -19.50 7.57
CA THR A 336 13.89 -20.82 7.45
C THR A 336 14.84 -22.02 7.28
N ARG A 337 16.05 -21.82 6.74
CA ARG A 337 17.07 -22.87 6.56
C ARG A 337 18.22 -22.79 7.54
N ALA A 338 18.26 -21.78 8.41
CA ALA A 338 19.27 -21.68 9.44
C ALA A 338 19.12 -22.81 10.46
N ALA A 339 20.24 -23.32 10.96
CA ALA A 339 20.23 -24.35 12.00
C ALA A 339 19.84 -23.78 13.38
N THR A 340 20.13 -22.50 13.60
CA THR A 340 19.82 -21.74 14.81
C THR A 340 19.55 -20.29 14.43
N PRO A 341 18.69 -19.58 15.17
CA PRO A 341 18.45 -18.16 14.93
C PRO A 341 19.74 -17.35 15.09
N ALA A 342 19.97 -16.39 14.19
CA ALA A 342 21.04 -15.41 14.36
C ALA A 342 20.70 -14.40 15.48
N LEU A 343 19.40 -14.16 15.68
CA LEU A 343 18.87 -13.41 16.81
C LEU A 343 17.59 -14.08 17.31
N SER A 344 17.63 -14.69 18.49
CA SER A 344 16.43 -15.27 19.09
C SER A 344 15.42 -14.18 19.48
N ARG A 345 14.14 -14.50 19.28
CA ARG A 345 13.01 -13.70 19.79
C ARG A 345 13.01 -13.64 21.31
N ASP A 346 12.93 -12.44 21.86
CA ASP A 346 12.86 -12.17 23.30
C ASP A 346 12.02 -10.91 23.54
N LEU A 347 10.83 -11.08 24.11
CA LEU A 347 9.90 -9.97 24.34
C LEU A 347 10.39 -9.00 25.43
N GLY A 348 11.18 -9.47 26.40
CA GLY A 348 11.75 -8.64 27.45
C GLY A 348 12.82 -7.71 26.86
N ARG A 349 13.71 -8.27 26.03
CA ARG A 349 14.68 -7.49 25.26
C ARG A 349 14.00 -6.54 24.29
N TRP A 350 13.02 -6.99 23.51
CA TRP A 350 12.28 -6.14 22.56
C TRP A 350 11.69 -4.89 23.22
N LYS A 351 11.12 -5.01 24.41
CA LYS A 351 10.61 -3.86 25.17
C LYS A 351 11.72 -2.89 25.58
N GLN A 352 12.90 -3.40 25.91
CA GLN A 352 14.07 -2.58 26.19
C GLN A 352 14.57 -1.88 24.92
N ASP A 353 14.70 -2.61 23.80
CA ASP A 353 15.10 -2.08 22.49
C ASP A 353 14.14 -0.93 22.05
N ILE A 354 12.83 -1.06 22.29
CA ILE A 354 11.85 0.02 22.05
C ILE A 354 12.13 1.24 22.93
N ALA A 355 12.37 1.03 24.23
CA ALA A 355 12.66 2.13 25.16
C ALA A 355 13.95 2.86 24.78
N ASP A 356 14.98 2.13 24.35
CA ASP A 356 16.26 2.66 23.90
C ASP A 356 16.09 3.42 22.58
N MET A 357 15.33 2.88 21.61
CA MET A 357 14.98 3.58 20.38
C MET A 357 14.27 4.91 20.64
N VAL A 358 13.26 4.91 21.51
CA VAL A 358 12.51 6.12 21.89
C VAL A 358 13.44 7.12 22.61
N GLY A 359 14.23 6.65 23.57
CA GLY A 359 15.15 7.48 24.35
C GLY A 359 16.30 8.07 23.54
N TYR A 360 16.76 7.37 22.50
CA TYR A 360 17.82 7.84 21.61
C TYR A 360 17.36 9.01 20.73
N ALA A 361 16.07 9.10 20.43
CA ALA A 361 15.46 10.20 19.67
C ALA A 361 16.14 10.49 18.32
N ALA A 362 16.60 9.45 17.62
CA ALA A 362 17.06 9.59 16.24
C ALA A 362 15.94 10.14 15.34
N PRO A 363 16.25 10.93 14.31
CA PRO A 363 15.27 11.36 13.32
C PRO A 363 14.49 10.18 12.73
N TRP A 364 15.17 9.10 12.35
CA TRP A 364 14.53 7.87 11.91
C TRP A 364 14.59 6.80 13.00
N GLN A 365 13.42 6.28 13.37
CA GLN A 365 13.27 5.16 14.31
C GLN A 365 12.67 3.99 13.54
N LEU A 366 13.46 2.95 13.28
CA LEU A 366 13.13 1.92 12.29
C LEU A 366 12.95 0.54 12.93
N VAL A 367 11.85 -0.12 12.56
CA VAL A 367 11.57 -1.52 12.91
C VAL A 367 11.95 -2.43 11.75
N LEU A 368 12.78 -3.45 12.02
CA LEU A 368 13.22 -4.46 11.06
C LEU A 368 12.64 -5.81 11.50
N THR A 369 11.51 -6.27 11.00
CA THR A 369 10.68 -5.73 9.90
C THR A 369 9.21 -5.92 10.21
N PHE A 370 8.29 -5.36 9.42
CA PHE A 370 6.87 -5.66 9.59
C PHE A 370 6.58 -7.12 9.28
N ASN A 371 6.91 -7.58 8.08
CA ASN A 371 6.41 -8.86 7.55
C ASN A 371 7.45 -9.65 6.73
N GLU A 372 8.74 -9.58 7.04
CA GLU A 372 9.75 -10.40 6.37
C GLU A 372 9.78 -11.84 6.92
N TRP A 373 8.73 -12.60 6.58
CA TRP A 373 8.50 -13.95 7.08
C TRP A 373 9.61 -14.97 6.75
N PRO A 374 10.25 -14.96 5.55
CA PRO A 374 11.38 -15.83 5.23
C PRO A 374 12.58 -15.71 6.17
N GLU A 375 12.91 -14.50 6.61
CA GLU A 375 14.02 -14.22 7.54
C GLU A 375 13.61 -14.38 9.01
N GLY A 376 12.31 -14.54 9.27
CA GLY A 376 11.81 -14.65 10.63
C GLY A 376 11.91 -13.36 11.45
N SER A 377 12.04 -12.20 10.81
CA SER A 377 12.21 -10.88 11.45
C SER A 377 10.92 -10.07 11.59
N SER A 378 9.76 -10.63 11.24
CA SER A 378 8.46 -9.96 11.27
C SER A 378 7.99 -9.55 12.68
N VAL A 379 7.41 -8.36 12.83
CA VAL A 379 6.62 -7.97 14.01
C VAL A 379 5.13 -8.22 13.81
N GLU A 380 4.66 -8.43 12.57
CA GLU A 380 3.28 -8.75 12.23
C GLU A 380 2.73 -9.91 13.08
N SER A 381 1.43 -9.87 13.38
CA SER A 381 0.75 -10.87 14.23
C SER A 381 0.95 -12.29 13.71
N ALA A 382 1.39 -13.20 14.60
CA ALA A 382 1.51 -14.63 14.33
C ALA A 382 1.01 -15.46 15.51
N SER A 383 0.65 -16.71 15.24
CA SER A 383 0.19 -17.69 16.24
C SER A 383 1.15 -17.82 17.43
N GLU A 384 2.45 -17.74 17.18
CA GLU A 384 3.52 -17.89 18.17
C GLU A 384 3.57 -16.75 19.20
N TRP A 385 2.97 -15.59 18.89
CA TRP A 385 2.92 -14.44 19.78
C TRP A 385 1.54 -13.78 19.80
N GLN A 386 0.48 -14.57 19.67
CA GLN A 386 -0.90 -14.08 19.77
C GLN A 386 -1.20 -13.46 21.13
N THR A 387 -2.00 -12.39 21.11
CA THR A 387 -2.49 -11.68 22.29
C THR A 387 -3.97 -11.33 22.11
N PRO A 388 -4.69 -10.97 23.19
CA PRO A 388 -6.10 -10.57 23.09
C PRO A 388 -6.38 -9.31 22.26
N SER A 389 -5.36 -8.50 21.96
CA SER A 389 -5.50 -7.32 21.08
C SER A 389 -5.78 -7.70 19.62
N GLY A 390 -5.39 -8.92 19.21
CA GLY A 390 -5.39 -9.37 17.82
C GLY A 390 -4.11 -9.01 17.04
N TYR A 391 -3.31 -8.04 17.53
CA TYR A 391 -2.11 -7.56 16.86
C TYR A 391 -0.83 -8.31 17.25
N GLY A 392 -0.86 -9.04 18.37
CA GLY A 392 0.25 -9.88 18.82
C GLY A 392 1.30 -9.12 19.63
N ALA A 393 2.11 -9.86 20.40
CA ALA A 393 2.90 -9.31 21.50
C ALA A 393 3.97 -8.29 21.08
N TYR A 394 4.50 -8.38 19.85
CA TYR A 394 5.52 -7.44 19.36
C TYR A 394 4.93 -6.09 18.96
N LEU A 395 3.75 -6.07 18.32
CA LEU A 395 3.02 -4.83 18.03
C LEU A 395 2.40 -4.24 19.28
N ASP A 396 1.91 -5.07 20.21
CA ASP A 396 1.44 -4.60 21.53
C ASP A 396 2.57 -3.91 22.30
N ALA A 397 3.78 -4.47 22.28
CA ALA A 397 4.93 -3.84 22.93
C ALA A 397 5.32 -2.50 22.28
N LEU A 398 5.22 -2.38 20.95
CA LEU A 398 5.39 -1.10 20.26
C LEU A 398 4.29 -0.10 20.66
N HIS A 399 3.03 -0.54 20.69
CA HIS A 399 1.89 0.27 21.11
C HIS A 399 2.09 0.82 22.53
N ASP A 400 2.50 -0.03 23.47
CA ASP A 400 2.68 0.35 24.88
C ASP A 400 3.94 1.20 25.12
N GLY A 401 5.00 0.97 24.32
CA GLY A 401 6.32 1.56 24.52
C GLY A 401 6.56 2.87 23.77
N ILE A 402 5.73 3.19 22.78
CA ILE A 402 5.85 4.39 21.94
C ILE A 402 4.82 5.44 22.37
N PRO A 403 5.24 6.68 22.67
CA PRO A 403 4.34 7.76 23.09
C PRO A 403 3.53 8.39 21.96
#